data_AF-A0A1I3KN02-F1
#
_entry.id   AF-A0A1I3KN02-F1
#
_cell.length_a   1.000
_cell.length_b   1.000
_cell.length_c   1.000
_cell.angle_alpha   90.00
_cell.angle_beta   90.00
_cell.angle_gamma   90.00
#
_symmetry.space_group_name_H-M   'P 1'
#
loop_
_entity.id
_entity.type
_entity.pdbx_description
1 polymer ?
#
loop_
_entity_poly.entity_id
_entity_poly.type
_entity_poly.pdbx_seq_one_letter_code
_entity_poly.pdbx_strand_id
1 'polypeptide(L)'
;MVRYEDNKPSLEVTAGTLEQYKNSNETYGKDISFTSYNDEGNVETEGSCGIIYADSGKKLYELFDDINVYNAPEKMRFYASVLRWNGQTEQLTSGRSDMVKIEKDDTIMRGSGFSASGISKTFSFRGNITGTIETKDEETEAAAAEPVSETE
;
A
#
# COMPACT_ATOMS: atom_id res chain seq x y z
N MET A 1 -10.63 1.79 -17.04
CA MET A 1 -9.73 1.17 -18.03
C MET A 1 -9.26 -0.16 -17.47
N VAL A 2 -9.14 -1.19 -18.29
CA VAL A 2 -8.54 -2.48 -17.90
C VAL A 2 -7.43 -2.79 -18.89
N ARG A 3 -6.25 -3.14 -18.38
CA ARG A 3 -5.12 -3.65 -19.17
C ARG A 3 -5.11 -5.16 -19.07
N TYR A 4 -4.87 -5.82 -20.19
CA TYR A 4 -4.74 -7.26 -20.28
C TYR A 4 -3.33 -7.65 -20.71
N GLU A 5 -2.79 -8.68 -20.09
CA GLU A 5 -1.55 -9.39 -20.45
C GLU A 5 -1.88 -10.88 -20.51
N ASP A 6 -1.48 -11.56 -21.59
CA ASP A 6 -1.79 -12.99 -21.82
C ASP A 6 -3.27 -13.36 -21.63
N ASN A 7 -4.18 -12.51 -22.13
CA ASN A 7 -5.63 -12.63 -21.98
C ASN A 7 -6.14 -12.64 -20.52
N LYS A 8 -5.36 -12.14 -19.57
CA LYS A 8 -5.75 -11.94 -18.17
C LYS A 8 -5.67 -10.47 -17.79
N PRO A 9 -6.59 -9.94 -16.96
CA PRO A 9 -6.48 -8.58 -16.46
C PRO A 9 -5.19 -8.44 -15.63
N SER A 10 -4.34 -7.47 -15.99
CA SER A 10 -3.12 -7.16 -15.25
C SER A 10 -3.22 -5.87 -14.43
N LEU A 11 -4.12 -4.96 -14.84
CA LEU A 11 -4.35 -3.69 -14.16
C LEU A 11 -5.76 -3.16 -14.46
N GLU A 12 -6.49 -2.79 -13.42
CA GLU A 12 -7.72 -2.01 -13.49
C GLU A 12 -7.47 -0.60 -12.95
N VAL A 13 -7.95 0.42 -13.67
CA VAL A 13 -7.82 1.83 -13.27
C VAL A 13 -9.13 2.56 -13.48
N THR A 14 -9.52 3.33 -12.47
CA THR A 14 -10.55 4.37 -12.55
C THR A 14 -9.90 5.73 -12.28
N ALA A 15 -10.38 6.75 -12.97
CA ALA A 15 -9.82 8.10 -12.94
C ALA A 15 -10.92 9.13 -13.14
N GLY A 16 -10.86 10.25 -12.44
CA GLY A 16 -11.66 11.43 -12.76
C GLY A 16 -11.18 12.09 -14.06
N THR A 17 -9.87 12.15 -14.28
CA THR A 17 -9.27 12.63 -15.53
C THR A 17 -8.01 11.83 -15.85
N LEU A 18 -7.78 11.56 -17.14
CA LEU A 18 -6.61 10.85 -17.62
C LEU A 18 -6.11 11.50 -18.92
N GLU A 19 -4.84 11.87 -18.95
CA GLU A 19 -4.14 12.41 -20.12
C GLU A 19 -3.02 11.47 -20.52
N GLN A 20 -3.04 11.00 -21.77
CA GLN A 20 -2.00 10.14 -22.32
C GLN A 20 -1.44 10.76 -23.60
N TYR A 21 -0.12 10.89 -23.66
CA TYR A 21 0.56 11.57 -24.76
C TYR A 21 1.10 10.55 -25.76
N LYS A 22 0.50 10.48 -26.96
CA LYS A 22 0.80 9.46 -28.01
C LYS A 22 2.26 9.37 -28.45
N ASN A 23 3.01 10.47 -28.33
CA ASN A 23 4.42 10.53 -28.72
C ASN A 23 5.38 10.21 -27.56
N SER A 24 4.86 9.77 -26.42
CA SER A 24 5.61 9.40 -25.22
C SER A 24 4.96 8.19 -24.54
N ASN A 25 5.63 7.63 -23.53
CA ASN A 25 5.05 6.61 -22.67
C ASN A 25 4.41 7.22 -21.40
N GLU A 26 4.20 8.53 -21.41
CA GLU A 26 3.76 9.30 -20.24
C GLU A 26 2.24 9.35 -20.16
N THR A 27 1.74 9.11 -18.96
CA THR A 27 0.33 9.24 -18.58
C THR A 27 0.24 10.05 -17.29
N TYR A 28 -0.69 10.98 -17.27
CA TYR A 28 -1.02 11.77 -16.09
C TYR A 28 -2.48 11.49 -15.75
N GLY A 29 -2.77 11.33 -14.46
CA GLY A 29 -4.11 11.01 -14.00
C GLY A 29 -4.47 11.77 -12.74
N LYS A 30 -5.76 12.04 -12.57
CA LYS A 30 -6.34 12.68 -11.38
C LYS A 30 -7.50 11.84 -10.84
N ASP A 31 -7.64 11.83 -9.51
CA ASP A 31 -8.66 11.11 -8.75
C ASP A 31 -8.63 9.62 -9.12
N ILE A 32 -7.48 9.00 -8.84
CA ILE A 32 -7.12 7.67 -9.34
C ILE A 32 -7.41 6.62 -8.28
N SER A 33 -8.02 5.52 -8.71
CA SER A 33 -8.04 4.25 -7.98
C SER A 33 -7.64 3.12 -8.92
N PHE A 34 -6.82 2.18 -8.43
CA PHE A 34 -6.27 1.10 -9.23
C PHE A 34 -6.20 -0.23 -8.47
N THR A 35 -6.21 -1.32 -9.23
CA THR A 35 -5.95 -2.68 -8.76
C THR A 35 -5.05 -3.39 -9.75
N SER A 36 -3.89 -3.89 -9.31
CA SER A 36 -3.00 -4.75 -10.10
C SER A 36 -3.19 -6.21 -9.70
N TYR A 37 -2.91 -7.10 -10.66
CA TYR A 37 -3.04 -8.54 -10.49
C TYR A 37 -1.71 -9.22 -10.84
N ASN A 38 -1.41 -10.31 -10.15
CA ASN A 38 -0.28 -11.16 -10.48
C ASN A 38 -0.61 -12.11 -11.65
N ASP A 39 0.36 -12.91 -12.09
CA ASP A 39 0.22 -13.84 -13.24
C ASP A 39 -0.86 -14.93 -13.03
N GLU A 40 -1.22 -15.19 -11.77
CA GLU A 40 -2.28 -16.11 -11.38
C GLU A 40 -3.68 -15.47 -11.45
N GLY A 41 -3.74 -14.14 -11.61
CA GLY A 41 -4.98 -13.35 -11.59
C GLY A 41 -5.43 -12.95 -10.18
N ASN A 42 -4.60 -13.16 -9.17
CA ASN A 42 -4.87 -12.73 -7.80
C ASN A 42 -4.52 -11.24 -7.64
N VAL A 43 -5.29 -10.53 -6.82
CA VAL A 43 -4.99 -9.13 -6.46
C VAL A 43 -3.62 -9.06 -5.81
N GLU A 44 -2.74 -8.22 -6.37
CA GLU A 44 -1.39 -8.00 -5.88
C GLU A 44 -1.30 -6.67 -5.12
N THR A 45 -1.76 -5.59 -5.73
CA THR A 45 -1.75 -4.25 -5.13
C THR A 45 -3.03 -3.51 -5.47
N GLU A 46 -3.62 -2.87 -4.46
CA GLU A 46 -4.73 -1.94 -4.64
C GLU A 46 -4.29 -0.57 -4.17
N GLY A 47 -4.79 0.50 -4.79
CA GLY A 47 -4.48 1.81 -4.27
C GLY A 47 -5.30 2.94 -4.87
N SER A 48 -5.08 4.10 -4.29
CA SER A 48 -5.68 5.36 -4.72
C SER A 48 -4.73 6.52 -4.43
N CYS A 49 -4.87 7.59 -5.20
CA CYS A 49 -4.16 8.85 -5.01
C CYS A 49 -4.90 9.98 -5.74
N GLY A 50 -4.61 11.21 -5.33
CA GLY A 50 -5.15 12.40 -5.99
C GLY A 50 -4.57 12.59 -7.39
N ILE A 51 -3.26 12.36 -7.56
CA ILE A 51 -2.56 12.55 -8.84
C ILE A 51 -1.58 11.40 -9.07
N ILE A 52 -1.48 10.94 -10.32
CA ILE A 52 -0.44 10.01 -10.75
C ILE A 52 0.30 10.54 -11.99
N TYR A 53 1.62 10.34 -12.00
CA TYR A 53 2.45 10.34 -13.20
C TYR A 53 2.94 8.91 -13.44
N ALA A 54 2.86 8.44 -14.68
CA ALA A 54 3.36 7.14 -15.08
C ALA A 54 4.14 7.24 -16.40
N ASP A 55 5.39 6.80 -16.39
CA ASP A 55 6.18 6.50 -17.59
C ASP A 55 6.33 4.97 -17.70
N SER A 56 5.47 4.37 -18.52
CA SER A 56 5.44 2.91 -18.69
C SER A 56 6.67 2.36 -19.40
N GLY A 57 7.35 3.17 -20.22
CA GLY A 57 8.58 2.78 -20.91
C GLY A 57 9.77 2.68 -19.95
N LYS A 58 9.83 3.58 -18.96
CA LYS A 58 10.85 3.55 -17.89
C LYS A 58 10.41 2.75 -16.67
N LYS A 59 9.15 2.31 -16.60
CA LYS A 59 8.52 1.73 -15.41
C LYS A 59 8.63 2.63 -14.17
N LEU A 60 8.45 3.93 -14.37
CA LEU A 60 8.46 4.93 -13.29
C LEU A 60 7.04 5.40 -13.02
N TYR A 61 6.66 5.37 -11.75
CA TYR A 61 5.32 5.77 -11.32
C TYR A 61 5.44 6.63 -10.09
N GLU A 62 4.87 7.83 -10.15
CA GLU A 62 4.87 8.78 -9.04
C GLU A 62 3.43 9.08 -8.66
N LEU A 63 3.09 8.81 -7.40
CA LEU A 63 1.79 9.06 -6.81
C LEU A 63 1.93 10.28 -5.91
N PHE A 64 0.93 11.14 -5.95
CA PHE A 64 0.84 12.35 -5.16
C PHE A 64 -0.56 12.50 -4.57
N ASP A 65 -0.61 13.13 -3.40
CA ASP A 65 -1.81 13.52 -2.65
C ASP A 65 -2.69 12.34 -2.21
N ASP A 66 -3.07 12.33 -0.93
CA ASP A 66 -3.99 11.35 -0.31
C ASP A 66 -3.73 9.89 -0.73
N ILE A 67 -2.46 9.51 -0.77
CA ILE A 67 -2.06 8.19 -1.25
C ILE A 67 -2.47 7.14 -0.23
N ASN A 68 -3.15 6.10 -0.68
CA ASN A 68 -3.46 4.89 0.08
C ASN A 68 -3.19 3.68 -0.81
N VAL A 69 -2.19 2.88 -0.48
CA VAL A 69 -1.80 1.69 -1.25
C VAL A 69 -1.76 0.49 -0.34
N TYR A 70 -2.40 -0.60 -0.73
CA TYR A 70 -2.36 -1.88 -0.06
C TYR A 70 -1.66 -2.92 -0.92
N ASN A 71 -0.61 -3.52 -0.38
CA ASN A 71 0.06 -4.67 -0.97
C ASN A 71 -0.48 -5.95 -0.31
N ALA A 72 -1.19 -6.76 -1.08
CA ALA A 72 -1.86 -7.96 -0.59
C ALA A 72 -0.87 -9.09 -0.17
N PRO A 73 0.21 -9.39 -0.93
CA PRO A 73 1.18 -10.39 -0.52
C PRO A 73 1.81 -10.15 0.85
N GLU A 74 2.15 -8.89 1.15
CA GLU A 74 2.79 -8.52 2.42
C GLU A 74 1.79 -8.12 3.51
N LYS A 75 0.50 -8.01 3.18
CA LYS A 75 -0.57 -7.46 4.03
C LYS A 75 -0.23 -6.09 4.62
N MET A 76 0.36 -5.23 3.79
CA MET A 76 0.85 -3.91 4.21
C MET A 76 0.06 -2.80 3.52
N ARG A 77 -0.37 -1.82 4.30
CA ARG A 77 -1.00 -0.59 3.79
C ARG A 77 -0.10 0.61 4.02
N PHE A 78 0.05 1.45 3.00
CA PHE A 78 0.88 2.65 2.98
C PHE A 78 0.00 3.88 2.81
N TYR A 79 0.24 4.91 3.62
CA TYR A 79 -0.35 6.23 3.44
C TYR A 79 0.75 7.29 3.35
N ALA A 80 0.64 8.19 2.38
CA ALA A 80 1.67 9.18 2.11
C ALA A 80 1.11 10.35 1.28
N SER A 81 1.90 11.43 1.17
CA SER A 81 1.65 12.51 0.20
C SER A 81 2.44 12.34 -1.09
N VAL A 82 3.56 11.62 -1.05
CA VAL A 82 4.41 11.34 -2.22
C VAL A 82 4.97 9.92 -2.12
N LEU A 83 4.77 9.12 -3.15
CA LEU A 83 5.44 7.84 -3.34
C LEU A 83 5.94 7.71 -4.78
N ARG A 84 7.13 7.13 -4.94
CA ARG A 84 7.74 6.87 -6.23
C ARG A 84 8.11 5.40 -6.32
N TRP A 85 7.55 4.71 -7.30
CA TRP A 85 7.87 3.33 -7.65
C TRP A 85 8.76 3.30 -8.88
N ASN A 86 9.89 2.60 -8.77
CA ASN A 86 10.72 2.22 -9.90
C ASN A 86 10.58 0.72 -10.12
N GLY A 87 9.85 0.33 -11.16
CA GLY A 87 9.60 -1.07 -11.50
C GLY A 87 10.77 -1.77 -12.21
N GLN A 88 11.87 -1.08 -12.53
CA GLN A 88 13.10 -1.73 -12.99
C GLN A 88 13.95 -2.22 -11.82
N THR A 89 13.97 -1.47 -10.72
CA THR A 89 14.75 -1.80 -9.51
C THR A 89 13.89 -2.31 -8.37
N GLU A 90 12.57 -2.35 -8.56
CA GLU A 90 11.55 -2.68 -7.56
C GLU A 90 11.71 -1.86 -6.27
N GLN A 91 11.95 -0.55 -6.40
CA GLN A 91 12.11 0.33 -5.25
C GLN A 91 10.91 1.26 -5.09
N LEU A 92 10.37 1.31 -3.87
CA LEU A 92 9.34 2.26 -3.45
C LEU A 92 9.96 3.28 -2.50
N THR A 93 9.86 4.57 -2.82
CA THR A 93 10.49 5.65 -2.03
C THR A 93 9.54 6.81 -1.81
N SER A 94 9.74 7.54 -0.71
CA SER A 94 9.09 8.84 -0.48
C SER A 94 10.07 10.01 -0.73
N GLY A 95 9.60 11.25 -0.61
CA GLY A 95 10.52 12.37 -0.40
C GLY A 95 11.26 12.26 0.93
N ARG A 96 12.43 12.90 1.02
CA ARG A 96 13.36 12.77 2.16
C ARG A 96 12.76 13.17 3.51
N SER A 97 11.87 14.16 3.50
CA SER A 97 11.19 14.68 4.70
C SER A 97 9.71 14.30 4.76
N ASP A 98 9.22 13.58 3.76
CA ASP A 98 7.80 13.23 3.68
C ASP A 98 7.49 12.09 4.63
N MET A 99 6.39 12.23 5.37
CA MET A 99 5.92 11.22 6.30
C MET A 99 5.19 10.11 5.54
N VAL A 100 5.52 8.86 5.86
CA VAL A 100 4.78 7.68 5.41
C VAL A 100 4.26 6.96 6.64
N LYS A 101 2.97 6.64 6.63
CA LYS A 101 2.33 5.73 7.59
C LYS A 101 2.25 4.35 6.97
N ILE A 102 2.60 3.32 7.75
CA ILE A 102 2.50 1.92 7.38
C ILE A 102 1.61 1.22 8.40
N GLU A 103 0.64 0.46 7.92
CA GLU A 103 -0.14 -0.47 8.73
C GLU A 103 0.18 -1.89 8.28
N LYS A 104 0.48 -2.76 9.24
CA LYS A 104 0.69 -4.20 9.04
C LYS A 104 0.18 -4.94 10.25
N ASP A 105 -0.82 -5.80 10.06
CA ASP A 105 -1.51 -6.49 11.14
C ASP A 105 -1.92 -5.49 12.24
N ASP A 106 -1.42 -5.67 13.46
CA ASP A 106 -1.69 -4.82 14.63
C ASP A 106 -0.64 -3.70 14.83
N THR A 107 0.24 -3.50 13.85
CA THR A 107 1.34 -2.52 13.94
C THR A 107 1.08 -1.32 13.05
N ILE A 108 1.18 -0.13 13.64
CA ILE A 108 1.14 1.14 12.91
C ILE A 108 2.47 1.85 13.10
N MET A 109 3.17 2.13 12.00
CA MET A 109 4.44 2.85 11.96
C MET A 109 4.29 4.15 11.19
N ARG A 110 4.99 5.20 11.63
CA ARG A 110 5.12 6.47 10.91
C ARG A 110 6.57 6.92 10.95
N GLY A 111 7.10 7.33 9.82
CA GLY A 111 8.46 7.86 9.74
C GLY A 111 8.67 8.67 8.47
N SER A 112 9.80 9.36 8.37
CA SER A 112 10.16 10.16 7.19
C SER A 112 11.32 9.57 6.40
N GLY A 113 11.36 9.89 5.10
CA GLY A 113 12.43 9.41 4.21
C GLY A 113 12.38 7.90 4.03
N PHE A 114 11.20 7.39 3.68
CA PHE A 114 10.91 5.99 3.50
C PHE A 114 11.57 5.42 2.23
N SER A 115 12.04 4.19 2.32
CA SER A 115 12.51 3.38 1.20
C SER A 115 12.19 1.92 1.44
N ALA A 116 11.65 1.23 0.44
CA ALA A 116 11.39 -0.21 0.45
C ALA A 116 11.83 -0.87 -0.85
N SER A 117 12.16 -2.15 -0.76
CA SER A 117 12.66 -2.99 -1.85
C SER A 117 11.76 -4.20 -2.04
N GLY A 118 11.16 -4.31 -3.21
CA GLY A 118 10.36 -5.46 -3.63
C GLY A 118 11.19 -6.75 -3.80
N ILE A 119 12.48 -6.61 -4.10
CA ILE A 119 13.43 -7.73 -4.25
C ILE A 119 13.76 -8.35 -2.90
N SER A 120 14.17 -7.52 -1.93
CA SER A 120 14.62 -8.00 -0.61
C SER A 120 13.50 -8.09 0.43
N LYS A 121 12.30 -7.59 0.10
CA LYS A 121 11.15 -7.48 1.03
C LYS A 121 11.48 -6.74 2.32
N THR A 122 12.34 -5.72 2.22
CA THR A 122 12.75 -4.89 3.36
C THR A 122 12.37 -3.44 3.15
N PHE A 123 12.18 -2.72 4.25
CA PHE A 123 11.98 -1.27 4.23
C PHE A 123 12.78 -0.58 5.33
N SER A 124 12.97 0.72 5.18
CA SER A 124 13.68 1.58 6.13
C SER A 124 13.12 2.99 6.12
N PHE A 125 13.31 3.69 7.24
CA PHE A 125 13.13 5.13 7.35
C PHE A 125 14.47 5.76 7.69
N ARG A 126 14.76 6.92 7.10
CA ARG A 126 15.97 7.69 7.43
C ARG A 126 15.77 8.64 8.60
N GLY A 127 14.55 9.16 8.77
CA GLY A 127 14.21 10.07 9.85
C GLY A 127 13.74 9.34 11.10
N ASN A 128 13.28 10.13 12.08
CA ASN A 128 12.69 9.60 13.29
C ASN A 128 11.46 8.75 12.97
N ILE A 129 11.32 7.64 13.69
CA ILE A 129 10.21 6.71 13.57
C ILE A 129 9.41 6.79 14.86
N THR A 130 8.09 6.88 14.72
CA THR A 130 7.13 6.71 15.80
C THR A 130 6.18 5.58 15.42
N GLY A 131 5.94 4.64 16.31
CA GLY A 131 5.04 3.53 16.04
C GLY A 131 4.26 3.12 17.28
N THR A 132 3.13 2.49 17.06
CA THR A 132 2.28 1.88 18.08
C THR A 132 1.99 0.44 17.66
N ILE A 133 1.92 -0.45 18.64
CA ILE A 133 1.42 -1.81 18.48
C ILE A 133 0.09 -1.84 19.23
N GLU A 134 -0.99 -2.18 18.54
CA GLU A 134 -2.33 -2.27 19.10
C GLU A 134 -2.64 -3.74 19.40
N THR A 135 -2.33 -4.21 20.60
CA THR A 135 -2.71 -5.57 21.01
C THR A 135 -4.20 -5.58 21.39
N LYS A 136 -5.01 -6.41 20.73
CA LYS A 136 -6.37 -6.70 21.18
C LYS A 136 -6.30 -7.71 22.32
N ASP A 137 -6.70 -7.31 23.51
CA ASP A 137 -6.95 -8.27 24.59
C ASP A 137 -8.13 -9.15 24.17
N GLU A 138 -7.90 -10.46 24.02
CA GLU A 138 -8.99 -11.42 23.92
C GLU A 138 -9.74 -11.38 25.26
N GLU A 139 -11.02 -11.01 25.24
CA GLU A 139 -11.91 -11.16 26.39
C GLU A 139 -11.90 -12.62 26.83
N THR A 140 -11.16 -12.91 27.90
CA THR A 140 -11.26 -14.20 28.58
C THR A 140 -12.64 -14.25 29.22
N GLU A 141 -13.54 -15.01 28.60
CA GLU A 141 -14.83 -15.36 29.16
C GLU A 141 -14.60 -16.05 30.52
N ALA A 142 -14.79 -15.32 31.60
CA ALA A 142 -14.69 -15.83 32.96
C ALA A 142 -15.81 -16.84 33.18
N ALA A 143 -15.48 -18.12 33.10
CA ALA A 143 -16.35 -19.21 33.48
C ALA A 143 -16.88 -18.98 34.91
N ALA A 144 -18.20 -19.08 35.03
CA ALA A 144 -19.00 -18.81 36.21
C ALA A 144 -18.45 -19.46 37.49
N ALA A 145 -18.43 -18.67 38.58
CA ALA A 145 -18.28 -19.18 39.93
C ALA A 145 -19.54 -19.99 40.30
N GLU A 146 -19.39 -21.29 40.58
CA GLU A 146 -20.44 -22.07 41.25
C GLU A 146 -20.42 -21.76 42.76
N PRO A 147 -21.58 -21.51 43.40
CA PRO A 147 -21.65 -21.32 44.83
C PRO A 147 -21.53 -22.66 45.56
N VAL A 148 -20.63 -22.70 46.55
CA VAL A 148 -20.48 -23.83 47.50
C VAL A 148 -21.74 -23.88 48.37
N SER A 149 -22.51 -24.97 48.31
CA SER A 149 -23.57 -25.24 49.30
C SER A 149 -22.98 -26.02 50.47
N GLU A 150 -22.90 -25.37 51.64
CA GLU A 150 -22.75 -26.04 52.93
C GLU A 150 -24.06 -26.78 53.28
N THR A 151 -23.95 -28.04 53.70
CA THR A 151 -25.00 -28.70 54.49
C THR A 151 -24.33 -29.40 55.67
N GLU A 152 -24.87 -29.09 56.85
CA GLU A 152 -24.60 -29.65 58.18
C GLU A 152 -24.74 -31.18 58.27
#